data_AF-A0A3S4NLX8-F1
#
_entry.id   AF-A0A3S4NLX8-F1
#
_cell.length_a   1.000
_cell.length_b   1.000
_cell.length_c   1.000
_cell.angle_alpha   90.00
_cell.angle_beta   90.00
_cell.angle_gamma   90.00
#
_symmetry.space_group_name_H-M   'P 1'
#
loop_
_entity.id
_entity.type
_entity.pdbx_description
1 polymer ?
#
loop_
_entity_poly.entity_id
_entity_poly.type
_entity_poly.pdbx_seq_one_letter_code
_entity_poly.pdbx_strand_id
1 'polypeptide(L)'
;MGYPFSDNPLDEYLPKIFQLKIDEFNANCTREDATATKEERDAAGVEIANLSKKIRELKNKFRLPERDFDQFKSSPELAVERFLLENPEPPRPEAYGCRHSQTRVVRRKFRNETLHVVTQCVTCGAQSKALQKKEYDIEKLPEFDEGLYKRLTFEWDIWNSARHDVYVTELNKGNSLPEFDEVGFNTVFQLEDPPPNFEGCDHSHTDARLRTYKSGGTAVVMQCTLCGHHTGSVSKSKYPDLASLPSFDEFLKERSKEDLTAWYRRRGDAWRRAYLEHRERIQRLIQAGELATKDNSRFGTYYKSPEWERTRARILHRDDYECQACKRPAECVHHIVYDRLGAENDLDLISLCNSCHNLIHQEQRHLQNIFRMPPSQIRELHEDSDEYSEDDHAEDD
;
A
#
# COMPACT_ATOMS: atom_id res chain seq x y z
N MET A 1 8.27 -28.47 -30.27
CA MET A 1 8.14 -27.13 -30.91
C MET A 1 8.75 -26.17 -29.92
N GLY A 2 9.96 -25.67 -30.15
CA GLY A 2 10.70 -24.84 -29.19
C GLY A 2 9.95 -23.57 -28.76
N TYR A 3 10.54 -22.84 -27.82
CA TYR A 3 9.98 -21.58 -27.33
C TYR A 3 9.69 -20.62 -28.50
N PRO A 4 8.49 -20.02 -28.58
CA PRO A 4 8.12 -19.17 -29.70
C PRO A 4 8.78 -17.78 -29.58
N PHE A 5 9.96 -17.64 -30.19
CA PHE A 5 10.68 -16.37 -30.28
C PHE A 5 10.09 -15.40 -31.31
N SER A 6 9.44 -15.91 -32.35
CA SER A 6 8.79 -15.07 -33.37
C SER A 6 7.52 -14.43 -32.83
N ASP A 7 7.34 -13.13 -33.07
CA ASP A 7 6.18 -12.33 -32.65
C ASP A 7 5.89 -12.42 -31.14
N ASN A 8 6.93 -12.58 -30.31
CA ASN A 8 6.75 -12.71 -28.87
C ASN A 8 6.39 -11.34 -28.25
N PRO A 9 5.22 -11.20 -27.60
CA PRO A 9 4.79 -9.92 -27.03
C PRO A 9 5.69 -9.44 -25.89
N LEU A 10 6.45 -10.35 -25.25
CA LEU A 10 7.36 -10.00 -24.18
C LEU A 10 8.58 -9.20 -24.68
N ASP A 11 8.98 -9.37 -25.94
CA ASP A 11 10.09 -8.61 -26.54
C ASP A 11 9.76 -7.12 -26.70
N GLU A 12 8.48 -6.78 -26.97
CA GLU A 12 8.03 -5.38 -26.96
C GLU A 12 7.73 -4.87 -25.54
N TYR A 13 7.16 -5.72 -24.69
CA TYR A 13 6.69 -5.35 -23.36
C TYR A 13 7.83 -5.09 -22.36
N LEU A 14 8.79 -6.00 -22.27
CA LEU A 14 9.81 -6.01 -21.20
C LEU A 14 10.75 -4.79 -21.22
N PRO A 15 11.26 -4.33 -22.38
CA PRO A 15 12.05 -3.10 -22.44
C PRO A 15 11.23 -1.86 -22.04
N LYS A 16 9.96 -1.78 -22.45
CA LYS A 16 9.08 -0.64 -22.16
C LYS A 16 8.72 -0.57 -20.68
N ILE A 17 8.39 -1.70 -20.05
CA ILE A 17 8.08 -1.72 -18.62
C ILE A 17 9.33 -1.49 -17.78
N PHE A 18 10.51 -1.94 -18.23
CA PHE A 18 11.77 -1.65 -17.58
C PHE A 18 12.04 -0.14 -17.53
N GLN A 19 11.95 0.56 -18.67
CA GLN A 19 12.16 2.01 -18.71
C GLN A 19 11.19 2.75 -17.77
N LEU A 20 9.89 2.42 -17.84
CA LEU A 20 8.89 3.06 -16.97
C LEU A 20 9.15 2.84 -15.48
N LYS A 21 9.65 1.65 -15.10
CA LYS A 21 10.01 1.37 -13.70
C LYS A 21 11.26 2.09 -13.25
N ILE A 22 12.24 2.28 -14.14
CA ILE A 22 13.42 3.10 -13.86
C ILE A 22 13.01 4.56 -13.65
N ASP A 23 12.17 5.09 -14.53
CA ASP A 23 11.64 6.45 -14.38
C ASP A 23 10.87 6.59 -13.04
N GLU A 24 10.04 5.60 -12.70
CA GLU A 24 9.26 5.60 -11.45
C GLU A 24 10.18 5.49 -10.22
N PHE A 25 11.22 4.67 -10.29
CA PHE A 25 12.23 4.57 -9.24
C PHE A 25 12.96 5.90 -9.03
N ASN A 26 13.42 6.54 -10.11
CA ASN A 26 14.12 7.83 -10.04
C ASN A 26 13.21 8.93 -9.46
N ALA A 27 11.95 8.98 -9.85
CA ALA A 27 10.99 9.93 -9.30
C ALA A 27 10.73 9.68 -7.80
N ASN A 28 10.67 8.42 -7.36
CA ASN A 28 10.58 8.09 -5.93
C ASN A 28 11.83 8.54 -5.15
N CYS A 29 13.03 8.33 -5.70
CA CYS A 29 14.27 8.82 -5.10
C CYS A 29 14.23 10.34 -4.89
N THR A 30 13.82 11.11 -5.90
CA THR A 30 13.65 12.58 -5.76
C THR A 30 12.61 12.96 -4.71
N ARG A 31 11.52 12.20 -4.61
CA ARG A 31 10.45 12.45 -3.64
C ARG A 31 10.89 12.18 -2.20
N GLU A 32 11.76 11.20 -1.99
CA GLU A 32 12.29 10.81 -0.68
C GLU A 32 13.57 11.56 -0.29
N ASP A 33 14.20 12.27 -1.23
CA ASP A 33 15.39 13.05 -0.98
C ASP A 33 15.11 14.21 -0.01
N ALA A 34 15.82 14.18 1.12
CA ALA A 34 15.75 15.20 2.17
C ALA A 34 16.32 16.55 1.71
N THR A 35 17.20 16.55 0.69
CA THR A 35 17.81 17.75 0.13
C THR A 35 16.94 18.43 -0.94
N ALA A 36 15.97 17.72 -1.50
CA ALA A 36 15.05 18.26 -2.49
C ALA A 36 14.16 19.36 -1.88
N THR A 37 13.80 20.34 -2.70
CA THR A 37 12.81 21.37 -2.37
C THR A 37 11.41 20.74 -2.29
N LYS A 38 10.46 21.48 -1.70
CA LYS A 38 9.07 21.03 -1.64
C LYS A 38 8.48 20.91 -3.05
N GLU A 39 8.79 21.87 -3.92
CA GLU A 39 8.33 21.93 -5.30
C GLU A 39 8.82 20.74 -6.11
N GLU A 40 10.07 20.33 -5.93
CA GLU A 40 10.63 19.12 -6.57
C GLU A 40 9.95 17.84 -6.08
N ARG A 41 9.72 17.70 -4.76
CA ARG A 41 8.99 16.54 -4.22
C ARG A 41 7.54 16.48 -4.70
N ASP A 42 6.87 17.62 -4.78
CA ASP A 42 5.50 17.72 -5.29
C ASP A 42 5.45 17.36 -6.79
N ALA A 43 6.40 17.85 -7.60
CA ALA A 43 6.53 17.50 -9.02
C ALA A 43 6.81 16.00 -9.23
N ALA A 44 7.72 15.43 -8.44
CA ALA A 44 7.99 13.99 -8.44
C ALA A 44 6.74 13.18 -8.07
N GLY A 45 5.94 13.65 -7.12
CA GLY A 45 4.65 13.05 -6.78
C GLY A 45 3.66 13.00 -7.96
N VAL A 46 3.60 14.07 -8.77
CA VAL A 46 2.78 14.10 -9.99
C VAL A 46 3.34 13.16 -11.06
N GLU A 47 4.65 13.13 -11.23
CA GLU A 47 5.32 12.24 -12.17
C GLU A 47 5.07 10.77 -11.85
N ILE A 48 5.22 10.36 -10.59
CA ILE A 48 4.90 9.00 -10.10
C ILE A 48 3.47 8.62 -10.47
N ALA A 49 2.49 9.50 -10.22
CA ALA A 49 1.09 9.22 -10.55
C ALA A 49 0.87 8.99 -12.06
N ASN A 50 1.56 9.78 -12.91
CA ASN A 50 1.52 9.62 -14.36
C ASN A 50 2.21 8.33 -14.82
N LEU A 51 3.37 8.00 -14.26
CA LEU A 51 4.11 6.76 -14.57
C LEU A 51 3.32 5.53 -14.14
N SER A 52 2.75 5.51 -12.94
CA SER A 52 1.89 4.42 -12.48
C SER A 52 0.66 4.23 -13.41
N LYS A 53 0.12 5.31 -13.99
CA LYS A 53 -0.93 5.21 -15.02
C LYS A 53 -0.40 4.56 -16.31
N LYS A 54 0.73 5.04 -16.85
CA LYS A 54 1.37 4.46 -18.06
C LYS A 54 1.72 2.98 -17.87
N ILE A 55 2.26 2.61 -16.71
CA ILE A 55 2.58 1.22 -16.35
C ILE A 55 1.33 0.33 -16.42
N ARG A 56 0.22 0.78 -15.83
CA ARG A 56 -1.05 0.05 -15.88
C ARG A 56 -1.61 -0.07 -17.29
N GLU A 57 -1.55 0.99 -18.09
CA GLU A 57 -1.97 0.97 -19.50
C GLU A 57 -1.12 -0.01 -20.32
N LEU A 58 0.20 -0.01 -20.12
CA LEU A 58 1.12 -0.93 -20.78
C LEU A 58 0.84 -2.38 -20.38
N LYS A 59 0.70 -2.66 -19.07
CA LYS A 59 0.32 -4.00 -18.57
C LYS A 59 -0.99 -4.50 -19.17
N ASN A 60 -1.98 -3.62 -19.32
CA ASN A 60 -3.25 -3.97 -19.95
C ASN A 60 -3.09 -4.24 -21.45
N LYS A 61 -2.26 -3.47 -22.16
CA LYS A 61 -1.98 -3.66 -23.60
C LYS A 61 -1.35 -5.03 -23.87
N PHE A 62 -0.41 -5.46 -23.04
CA PHE A 62 0.33 -6.72 -23.18
C PHE A 62 -0.16 -7.84 -22.26
N ARG A 63 -1.43 -7.79 -21.84
CA ARG A 63 -1.98 -8.78 -20.93
C ARG A 63 -2.04 -10.14 -21.61
N LEU A 64 -1.24 -11.08 -21.12
CA LEU A 64 -1.36 -12.48 -21.45
C LEU A 64 -2.48 -13.14 -20.61
N PRO A 65 -3.31 -14.01 -21.20
CA PRO A 65 -4.31 -14.74 -20.46
C PRO A 65 -3.64 -15.74 -19.52
N GLU A 66 -4.23 -15.89 -18.34
CA GLU A 66 -3.95 -17.01 -17.44
C GLU A 66 -4.40 -18.31 -18.11
N ARG A 67 -3.70 -19.40 -17.85
CA ARG A 67 -4.17 -20.74 -18.21
C ARG A 67 -5.40 -21.12 -17.42
N ASP A 68 -6.28 -21.92 -18.00
CA ASP A 68 -7.50 -22.44 -17.38
C ASP A 68 -7.33 -23.83 -16.73
N PHE A 69 -6.13 -24.41 -16.83
CA PHE A 69 -5.76 -25.70 -16.22
C PHE A 69 -4.50 -25.58 -15.36
N ASP A 70 -4.28 -26.56 -14.48
CA ASP A 70 -3.12 -26.59 -13.57
C ASP A 70 -2.93 -25.30 -12.75
N GLN A 71 -4.04 -24.66 -12.38
CA GLN A 71 -4.01 -23.47 -11.55
C GLN A 71 -3.71 -23.82 -10.10
N PHE A 72 -2.70 -23.15 -9.54
CA PHE A 72 -2.34 -23.26 -8.14
C PHE A 72 -2.86 -22.09 -7.31
N LYS A 73 -3.44 -22.42 -6.16
CA LYS A 73 -3.76 -21.47 -5.10
C LYS A 73 -3.14 -21.98 -3.80
N SER A 74 -2.50 -21.07 -3.08
CA SER A 74 -1.94 -21.36 -1.77
C SER A 74 -3.03 -21.58 -0.72
N SER A 75 -2.67 -22.19 0.42
CA SER A 75 -3.62 -22.39 1.52
C SER A 75 -4.30 -21.09 2.00
N PRO A 76 -3.60 -19.94 2.14
CA PRO A 76 -4.23 -18.66 2.46
C PRO A 76 -5.26 -18.21 1.42
N GLU A 77 -4.99 -18.43 0.13
CA GLU A 77 -5.92 -18.05 -0.94
C GLU A 77 -7.16 -18.94 -0.95
N LEU A 78 -7.00 -20.25 -0.77
CA LEU A 78 -8.12 -21.18 -0.63
C LEU A 78 -8.98 -20.88 0.61
N ALA A 79 -8.37 -20.40 1.70
CA ALA A 79 -9.10 -19.98 2.88
C ALA A 79 -9.92 -18.72 2.64
N VAL A 80 -9.36 -17.74 1.91
CA VAL A 80 -10.12 -16.57 1.45
C VAL A 80 -11.28 -16.99 0.54
N GLU A 81 -11.08 -17.93 -0.38
CA GLU A 81 -12.17 -18.41 -1.25
C GLU A 81 -13.31 -19.05 -0.46
N ARG A 82 -12.99 -19.85 0.55
CA ARG A 82 -13.99 -20.39 1.48
C ARG A 82 -14.73 -19.27 2.23
N PHE A 83 -13.98 -18.29 2.74
CA PHE A 83 -14.57 -17.13 3.40
C PHE A 83 -15.54 -16.39 2.48
N LEU A 84 -15.19 -16.19 1.20
CA LEU A 84 -16.06 -15.51 0.22
C LEU A 84 -17.34 -16.28 -0.08
N LEU A 85 -17.32 -17.61 -0.04
CA LEU A 85 -18.52 -18.45 -0.22
C LEU A 85 -19.48 -18.33 0.98
N GLU A 86 -18.94 -18.23 2.19
CA GLU A 86 -19.70 -18.13 3.43
C GLU A 86 -20.12 -16.68 3.75
N ASN A 87 -19.34 -15.71 3.28
CA ASN A 87 -19.47 -14.28 3.57
C ASN A 87 -19.38 -13.50 2.24
N PRO A 88 -20.47 -13.45 1.45
CA PRO A 88 -20.46 -12.74 0.17
C PRO A 88 -20.13 -11.26 0.36
N GLU A 89 -19.42 -10.68 -0.61
CA GLU A 89 -18.98 -9.28 -0.56
C GLU A 89 -20.20 -8.33 -0.43
N PRO A 90 -20.24 -7.46 0.60
CA PRO A 90 -21.29 -6.45 0.71
C PRO A 90 -21.12 -5.38 -0.37
N PRO A 91 -22.14 -4.55 -0.66
CA PRO A 91 -22.05 -3.50 -1.67
C PRO A 91 -20.83 -2.59 -1.47
N ARG A 92 -19.87 -2.67 -2.41
CA ARG A 92 -18.65 -1.89 -2.34
C ARG A 92 -18.94 -0.40 -2.57
N PRO A 93 -18.60 0.49 -1.63
CA PRO A 93 -18.67 1.93 -1.84
C PRO A 93 -17.54 2.36 -2.77
N GLU A 94 -17.85 2.47 -4.07
CA GLU A 94 -16.94 3.08 -5.03
C GLU A 94 -17.02 4.61 -4.87
N ALA A 95 -16.01 5.21 -4.23
CA ALA A 95 -15.96 6.66 -3.97
C ALA A 95 -16.26 7.52 -5.21
N TYR A 96 -15.87 7.02 -6.40
CA TYR A 96 -16.22 7.58 -7.72
C TYR A 96 -16.35 6.45 -8.74
N GLY A 97 -17.27 6.58 -9.70
CA GLY A 97 -17.34 5.65 -10.84
C GLY A 97 -18.07 4.33 -10.58
N CYS A 98 -18.90 4.29 -9.52
CA CYS A 98 -19.84 3.21 -9.23
C CYS A 98 -20.50 2.64 -10.50
N ARG A 99 -20.29 1.34 -10.75
CA ARG A 99 -20.86 0.63 -11.92
C ARG A 99 -22.29 0.12 -11.73
N HIS A 100 -22.89 0.31 -10.56
CA HIS A 100 -24.29 -0.05 -10.32
C HIS A 100 -25.23 0.79 -11.20
N SER A 101 -26.22 0.14 -11.79
CA SER A 101 -27.13 0.75 -12.77
C SER A 101 -28.19 1.66 -12.14
N GLN A 102 -28.52 1.45 -10.87
CA GLN A 102 -29.60 2.17 -10.21
C GLN A 102 -29.08 3.38 -9.45
N THR A 103 -29.46 4.57 -9.93
CA THR A 103 -29.13 5.84 -9.28
C THR A 103 -30.37 6.72 -9.16
N ARG A 104 -30.35 7.62 -8.19
CA ARG A 104 -31.37 8.65 -8.00
C ARG A 104 -30.74 10.04 -8.00
N VAL A 105 -31.45 11.02 -8.53
CA VAL A 105 -31.03 12.42 -8.46
C VAL A 105 -31.36 12.95 -7.07
N VAL A 106 -30.36 13.50 -6.38
CA VAL A 106 -30.47 14.01 -5.01
C VAL A 106 -29.80 15.39 -4.90
N ARG A 107 -30.21 16.16 -3.90
CA ARG A 107 -29.50 17.37 -3.47
C ARG A 107 -28.47 17.01 -2.39
N ARG A 108 -27.22 17.44 -2.56
CA ARG A 108 -26.14 17.26 -1.57
C ARG A 108 -25.66 18.60 -1.07
N LYS A 109 -25.60 18.75 0.26
CA LYS A 109 -25.03 19.92 0.93
C LYS A 109 -23.57 19.65 1.31
N PHE A 110 -22.66 20.50 0.88
CA PHE A 110 -21.23 20.39 1.22
C PHE A 110 -20.90 21.22 2.47
N ARG A 111 -19.70 21.00 3.05
CA ARG A 111 -19.23 21.70 4.26
C ARG A 111 -19.21 23.22 4.14
N ASN A 112 -19.08 23.74 2.92
CA ASN A 112 -19.13 25.18 2.63
C ASN A 112 -20.58 25.69 2.41
N GLU A 113 -21.58 24.95 2.87
CA GLU A 113 -23.02 25.24 2.73
C GLU A 113 -23.54 25.25 1.28
N THR A 114 -22.71 24.91 0.28
CA THR A 114 -23.16 24.88 -1.11
C THR A 114 -23.99 23.64 -1.42
N LEU A 115 -25.13 23.84 -2.10
CA LEU A 115 -26.00 22.78 -2.59
C LEU A 115 -25.62 22.37 -4.00
N HIS A 116 -25.48 21.06 -4.24
CA HIS A 116 -25.21 20.49 -5.56
C HIS A 116 -26.27 19.46 -5.91
N VAL A 117 -26.57 19.34 -7.20
CA VAL A 117 -27.42 18.27 -7.73
C VAL A 117 -26.50 17.16 -8.20
N VAL A 118 -26.66 15.97 -7.61
CA VAL A 118 -25.80 14.82 -7.90
C VAL A 118 -26.65 13.57 -8.06
N THR A 119 -26.11 12.55 -8.73
CA THR A 119 -26.69 11.22 -8.71
C THR A 119 -26.08 10.40 -7.57
N GLN A 120 -26.93 9.80 -6.74
CA GLN A 120 -26.55 8.85 -5.68
C GLN A 120 -26.92 7.43 -6.11
N CYS A 121 -25.97 6.50 -5.98
CA CYS A 121 -26.24 5.08 -6.16
C CYS A 121 -27.14 4.55 -5.05
N VAL A 122 -28.20 3.82 -5.40
CA VAL A 122 -29.10 3.21 -4.40
C VAL A 122 -28.49 1.96 -3.76
N THR A 123 -27.51 1.33 -4.42
CA THR A 123 -26.87 0.09 -3.97
C THR A 123 -25.69 0.34 -3.03
N CYS A 124 -24.81 1.29 -3.35
CA CYS A 124 -23.59 1.56 -2.57
C CYS A 124 -23.59 2.93 -1.88
N GLY A 125 -24.64 3.75 -2.05
CA GLY A 125 -24.74 5.09 -1.47
C GLY A 125 -23.77 6.12 -2.04
N ALA A 126 -22.86 5.74 -2.94
CA ALA A 126 -21.84 6.62 -3.48
C ALA A 126 -22.41 7.68 -4.42
N GLN A 127 -21.72 8.82 -4.48
CA GLN A 127 -21.98 9.85 -5.48
C GLN A 127 -21.40 9.40 -6.82
N SER A 128 -22.23 9.29 -7.87
CA SER A 128 -21.77 8.85 -9.18
C SER A 128 -21.44 10.00 -10.16
N LYS A 129 -22.26 11.06 -10.20
CA LYS A 129 -22.05 12.19 -11.13
C LYS A 129 -22.60 13.50 -10.57
N ALA A 130 -21.92 14.61 -10.88
CA ALA A 130 -22.46 15.96 -10.66
C ALA A 130 -23.30 16.41 -11.88
N LEU A 131 -24.47 16.99 -11.61
CA LEU A 131 -25.43 17.43 -12.64
C LEU A 131 -25.55 18.96 -12.66
N GLN A 132 -26.02 19.51 -13.79
CA GLN A 132 -26.23 20.95 -13.92
C GLN A 132 -27.46 21.39 -13.14
N LYS A 133 -27.27 22.30 -12.17
CA LYS A 133 -28.33 22.77 -11.25
C LYS A 133 -29.58 23.32 -11.96
N LYS A 134 -29.41 23.96 -13.12
CA LYS A 134 -30.48 24.62 -13.89
C LYS A 134 -31.56 23.66 -14.42
N GLU A 135 -31.25 22.37 -14.49
CA GLU A 135 -32.16 21.35 -15.03
C GLU A 135 -33.11 20.77 -13.97
N TYR A 136 -32.96 21.16 -12.69
CA TYR A 136 -33.68 20.56 -11.58
C TYR A 136 -34.21 21.60 -10.59
N ASP A 137 -35.39 21.34 -10.04
CA ASP A 137 -35.92 22.05 -8.87
C ASP A 137 -35.28 21.49 -7.59
N ILE A 138 -34.20 22.15 -7.13
CA ILE A 138 -33.33 21.65 -6.04
C ILE A 138 -34.11 21.44 -4.74
N GLU A 139 -35.13 22.25 -4.47
CA GLU A 139 -35.90 22.18 -3.22
C GLU A 139 -36.79 20.93 -3.16
N LYS A 140 -37.19 20.40 -4.32
CA LYS A 140 -38.01 19.18 -4.43
C LYS A 140 -37.20 17.90 -4.46
N LEU A 141 -35.87 17.99 -4.58
CA LEU A 141 -35.01 16.80 -4.64
C LEU A 141 -34.84 16.17 -3.25
N PRO A 142 -34.83 14.83 -3.17
CA PRO A 142 -34.46 14.14 -1.94
C PRO A 142 -33.02 14.47 -1.54
N GLU A 143 -32.76 14.50 -0.24
CA GLU A 143 -31.42 14.76 0.29
C GLU A 143 -30.48 13.57 0.04
N PHE A 144 -29.21 13.86 -0.20
CA PHE A 144 -28.17 12.85 -0.32
C PHE A 144 -28.06 12.08 1.00
N ASP A 145 -28.28 10.77 0.93
CA ASP A 145 -28.29 9.92 2.11
C ASP A 145 -26.84 9.61 2.53
N GLU A 146 -26.27 10.50 3.35
CA GLU A 146 -24.94 10.28 3.93
C GLU A 146 -24.91 9.05 4.85
N GLY A 147 -26.04 8.72 5.47
CA GLY A 147 -26.16 7.57 6.38
C GLY A 147 -26.02 6.25 5.63
N LEU A 148 -26.62 6.14 4.45
CA LEU A 148 -26.49 4.98 3.57
C LEU A 148 -25.02 4.76 3.15
N TYR A 149 -24.35 5.80 2.66
CA TYR A 149 -22.95 5.69 2.26
C TYR A 149 -22.04 5.28 3.43
N LYS A 150 -22.16 5.95 4.58
CA LYS A 150 -21.34 5.67 5.77
C LYS A 150 -21.56 4.25 6.28
N ARG A 151 -22.81 3.79 6.33
CA ARG A 151 -23.15 2.43 6.79
C ARG A 151 -22.56 1.36 5.87
N LEU A 152 -22.72 1.50 4.56
CA LEU A 152 -22.20 0.52 3.60
C LEU A 152 -20.67 0.53 3.54
N THR A 153 -20.04 1.69 3.73
CA THR A 153 -18.59 1.78 3.89
C THR A 153 -18.13 1.03 5.13
N PHE A 154 -18.79 1.26 6.27
CA PHE A 154 -18.47 0.57 7.51
C PHE A 154 -18.66 -0.96 7.41
N GLU A 155 -19.76 -1.42 6.80
CA GLU A 155 -20.00 -2.85 6.56
C GLU A 155 -18.92 -3.47 5.65
N TRP A 156 -18.55 -2.78 4.57
CA TRP A 156 -17.48 -3.23 3.67
C TRP A 156 -16.11 -3.24 4.36
N ASP A 157 -15.79 -2.23 5.18
CA ASP A 157 -14.52 -2.15 5.90
C ASP A 157 -14.37 -3.31 6.89
N ILE A 158 -15.43 -3.63 7.66
CA ILE A 158 -15.44 -4.80 8.57
C ILE A 158 -15.24 -6.08 7.77
N TRP A 159 -16.01 -6.27 6.69
CA TRP A 159 -15.91 -7.47 5.87
C TRP A 159 -14.53 -7.62 5.24
N ASN A 160 -13.95 -6.54 4.70
CA ASN A 160 -12.65 -6.56 4.07
C ASN A 160 -11.53 -6.79 5.09
N SER A 161 -11.66 -6.27 6.32
CA SER A 161 -10.76 -6.59 7.43
C SER A 161 -10.83 -8.09 7.76
N ALA A 162 -12.02 -8.64 7.98
CA ALA A 162 -12.20 -10.06 8.28
C ALA A 162 -11.63 -10.96 7.16
N ARG A 163 -11.87 -10.61 5.89
CA ARG A 163 -11.29 -11.30 4.73
C ARG A 163 -9.76 -11.26 4.75
N HIS A 164 -9.17 -10.11 5.08
CA HIS A 164 -7.72 -9.95 5.19
C HIS A 164 -7.15 -10.76 6.36
N ASP A 165 -7.82 -10.77 7.50
CA ASP A 165 -7.42 -11.51 8.69
C ASP A 165 -7.37 -13.02 8.43
N VAL A 166 -8.33 -13.57 7.66
CA VAL A 166 -8.30 -14.97 7.20
C VAL A 166 -7.02 -15.27 6.41
N TYR A 167 -6.67 -14.40 5.47
CA TYR A 167 -5.44 -14.56 4.68
C TYR A 167 -4.19 -14.52 5.56
N VAL A 168 -4.07 -13.50 6.42
CA VAL A 168 -2.89 -13.31 7.29
C VAL A 168 -2.75 -14.46 8.29
N THR A 169 -3.86 -14.92 8.85
CA THR A 169 -3.88 -16.05 9.80
C THR A 169 -3.37 -17.34 9.15
N GLU A 170 -3.89 -17.70 7.97
CA GLU A 170 -3.42 -18.88 7.26
C GLU A 170 -1.99 -18.70 6.71
N LEU A 171 -1.60 -17.48 6.31
CA LEU A 171 -0.24 -17.19 5.88
C LEU A 171 0.76 -17.45 7.01
N ASN A 172 0.43 -17.03 8.23
CA ASN A 172 1.26 -17.19 9.41
C ASN A 172 1.10 -18.55 10.11
N LYS A 173 0.26 -19.44 9.60
CA LYS A 173 -0.02 -20.73 10.23
C LYS A 173 1.22 -21.61 10.36
N GLY A 174 1.54 -21.98 11.60
CA GLY A 174 2.75 -22.75 11.93
C GLY A 174 4.00 -21.88 12.09
N ASN A 175 3.89 -20.56 11.98
CA ASN A 175 4.90 -19.63 12.48
C ASN A 175 4.61 -19.32 13.94
N SER A 176 5.65 -19.31 14.78
CA SER A 176 5.58 -18.94 16.19
C SER A 176 6.57 -17.81 16.47
N LEU A 177 6.47 -16.75 15.67
CA LEU A 177 7.31 -15.57 15.82
C LEU A 177 6.83 -14.75 17.02
N PRO A 178 7.72 -14.34 17.94
CA PRO A 178 7.34 -13.48 19.05
C PRO A 178 6.72 -12.16 18.55
N GLU A 179 5.56 -11.82 19.08
CA GLU A 179 4.89 -10.55 18.80
C GLU A 179 5.59 -9.39 19.53
N PHE A 180 5.38 -8.18 19.02
CA PHE A 180 5.85 -6.98 19.72
C PHE A 180 4.94 -6.70 20.91
N ASP A 181 5.51 -6.58 22.11
CA ASP A 181 4.75 -6.28 23.32
C ASP A 181 4.33 -4.81 23.37
N GLU A 182 3.24 -4.49 22.66
CA GLU A 182 2.71 -3.14 22.57
C GLU A 182 2.19 -2.63 23.91
N VAL A 183 1.64 -3.52 24.74
CA VAL A 183 1.11 -3.16 26.07
C VAL A 183 2.26 -2.80 27.01
N GLY A 184 3.31 -3.63 27.05
CA GLY A 184 4.52 -3.35 27.81
C GLY A 184 5.20 -2.07 27.34
N PHE A 185 5.34 -1.87 26.04
CA PHE A 185 5.88 -0.62 25.47
C PHE A 185 5.08 0.60 25.95
N ASN A 186 3.75 0.59 25.78
CA ASN A 186 2.92 1.74 26.16
C ASN A 186 2.99 2.01 27.66
N THR A 187 3.04 0.95 28.49
CA THR A 187 3.14 1.07 29.94
C THR A 187 4.45 1.72 30.37
N VAL A 188 5.59 1.24 29.84
CA VAL A 188 6.91 1.81 30.16
C VAL A 188 7.03 3.24 29.64
N PHE A 189 6.62 3.50 28.40
CA PHE A 189 6.72 4.83 27.80
C PHE A 189 5.92 5.88 28.58
N GLN A 190 4.69 5.58 28.99
CA GLN A 190 3.87 6.52 29.76
C GLN A 190 4.40 6.77 31.18
N LEU A 191 5.16 5.84 31.75
CA LEU A 191 5.83 6.05 33.04
C LEU A 191 7.05 6.98 32.89
N GLU A 192 7.79 6.87 31.80
CA GLU A 192 9.01 7.66 31.53
C GLU A 192 8.72 9.05 30.92
N ASP A 193 7.77 9.14 29.99
CA ASP A 193 7.29 10.38 29.36
C ASP A 193 5.75 10.42 29.49
N PRO A 194 5.21 10.84 30.65
CA PRO A 194 3.78 10.88 30.86
C PRO A 194 3.11 11.86 29.88
N PRO A 195 1.91 11.52 29.36
CA PRO A 195 1.20 12.41 28.46
C PRO A 195 0.87 13.73 29.17
N PRO A 196 0.92 14.87 28.46
CA PRO A 196 0.42 16.11 29.00
C PRO A 196 -1.07 15.95 29.34
N ASN A 197 -1.45 16.40 30.53
CA ASN A 197 -2.69 16.03 31.23
C ASN A 197 -3.97 16.68 30.66
N PHE A 198 -4.22 16.54 29.35
CA PHE A 198 -5.28 17.25 28.62
C PHE A 198 -6.19 16.34 27.79
N GLU A 199 -5.78 15.10 27.50
CA GLU A 199 -6.61 14.16 26.77
C GLU A 199 -7.62 13.52 27.73
N GLY A 200 -8.89 13.89 27.62
CA GLY A 200 -9.92 13.50 28.59
C GLY A 200 -9.94 14.35 29.87
N CYS A 201 -9.39 15.57 29.84
CA CYS A 201 -9.39 16.48 30.99
C CYS A 201 -10.79 16.64 31.60
N ASP A 202 -10.92 16.33 32.89
CA ASP A 202 -12.17 16.47 33.66
C ASP A 202 -12.45 17.92 34.10
N HIS A 203 -11.48 18.81 33.84
CA HIS A 203 -11.48 20.21 34.24
C HIS A 203 -11.64 20.43 35.76
N SER A 204 -11.13 19.51 36.58
CA SER A 204 -11.14 19.60 38.05
C SER A 204 -10.27 20.74 38.59
N HIS A 205 -9.25 21.16 37.84
CA HIS A 205 -8.33 22.23 38.20
C HIS A 205 -8.66 23.52 37.43
N THR A 206 -9.48 24.39 38.03
CA THR A 206 -9.88 25.67 37.44
C THR A 206 -9.69 26.83 38.39
N ASP A 207 -9.24 27.95 37.84
CA ASP A 207 -9.12 29.20 38.57
C ASP A 207 -9.93 30.31 37.93
N ALA A 208 -10.34 31.29 38.74
CA ALA A 208 -10.90 32.53 38.23
C ALA A 208 -9.83 33.36 37.50
N ARG A 209 -10.22 33.89 36.34
CA ARG A 209 -9.41 34.73 35.47
C ARG A 209 -10.21 35.93 34.99
N LEU A 210 -9.54 37.07 34.85
CA LEU A 210 -10.13 38.25 34.22
C LEU A 210 -9.94 38.17 32.70
N ARG A 211 -11.03 38.06 31.95
CA ARG A 211 -11.02 38.06 30.49
C ARG A 211 -11.43 39.42 29.97
N THR A 212 -10.63 40.00 29.07
CA THR A 212 -10.92 41.26 28.38
C THR A 212 -11.25 40.96 26.93
N TYR A 213 -12.42 41.38 26.47
CA TYR A 213 -12.87 41.20 25.10
C TYR A 213 -12.36 42.34 24.20
N LYS A 214 -12.32 42.11 22.89
CA LYS A 214 -11.92 43.12 21.89
C LYS A 214 -12.77 44.41 21.95
N SER A 215 -14.00 44.33 22.46
CA SER A 215 -14.89 45.47 22.69
C SER A 215 -14.54 46.31 23.93
N GLY A 216 -13.49 45.95 24.69
CA GLY A 216 -13.10 46.58 25.95
C GLY A 216 -13.88 46.10 27.17
N GLY A 217 -14.93 45.28 26.99
CA GLY A 217 -15.67 44.66 28.09
C GLY A 217 -14.82 43.64 28.85
N THR A 218 -15.04 43.50 30.16
CA THR A 218 -14.37 42.49 31.00
C THR A 218 -15.36 41.49 31.58
N ALA A 219 -14.93 40.26 31.83
CA ALA A 219 -15.69 39.24 32.56
C ALA A 219 -14.75 38.42 33.46
N VAL A 220 -15.29 37.90 34.57
CA VAL A 220 -14.59 36.91 35.38
C VAL A 220 -15.04 35.53 34.90
N VAL A 221 -14.08 34.71 34.47
CA VAL A 221 -14.31 33.38 33.92
C VAL A 221 -13.45 32.36 34.64
N MET A 222 -13.91 31.11 34.71
CA MET A 222 -13.11 29.99 35.19
C MET A 222 -12.30 29.42 34.01
N GLN A 223 -10.99 29.37 34.17
CA GLN A 223 -10.09 28.75 33.20
C GLN A 223 -9.46 27.51 33.83
N CYS A 224 -9.49 26.39 33.11
CA CYS A 224 -8.72 25.22 33.50
C CYS A 224 -7.23 25.54 33.40
N THR A 225 -6.51 25.37 34.51
CA THR A 225 -5.07 25.66 34.59
C THR A 225 -4.23 24.61 33.86
N LEU A 226 -4.83 23.46 33.56
CA LEU A 226 -4.25 22.41 32.76
C LEU A 226 -4.47 22.71 31.27
N CYS A 227 -5.68 22.52 30.73
CA CYS A 227 -5.92 22.54 29.28
C CYS A 227 -6.26 23.92 28.70
N GLY A 228 -6.35 24.97 29.54
CA GLY A 228 -6.74 26.32 29.11
C GLY A 228 -8.21 26.48 28.71
N HIS A 229 -9.05 25.45 28.90
CA HIS A 229 -10.48 25.52 28.57
C HIS A 229 -11.22 26.52 29.47
N HIS A 230 -12.16 27.26 28.87
CA HIS A 230 -13.09 28.12 29.62
C HIS A 230 -14.24 27.26 30.14
N THR A 231 -14.30 27.04 31.46
CA THR A 231 -15.25 26.11 32.08
C THR A 231 -16.56 26.77 32.53
N GLY A 232 -16.57 28.10 32.69
CA GLY A 232 -17.80 28.85 32.97
C GLY A 232 -17.55 30.29 33.39
N SER A 233 -18.61 31.09 33.44
CA SER A 233 -18.56 32.51 33.85
C SER A 233 -18.98 32.68 35.31
N VAL A 234 -18.38 33.64 36.02
CA VAL A 234 -18.69 33.94 37.43
C VAL A 234 -19.04 35.42 37.59
N SER A 235 -19.96 35.73 38.51
CA SER A 235 -20.32 37.12 38.82
C SER A 235 -19.13 37.91 39.36
N LYS A 236 -18.91 39.12 38.82
CA LYS A 236 -17.88 40.06 39.28
C LYS A 236 -18.04 40.44 40.75
N SER A 237 -19.27 40.46 41.26
CA SER A 237 -19.55 40.81 42.66
C SER A 237 -18.92 39.86 43.69
N LYS A 238 -18.53 38.65 43.29
CA LYS A 238 -17.80 37.70 44.15
C LYS A 238 -16.31 38.06 44.33
N TYR A 239 -15.79 38.98 43.54
CA TYR A 239 -14.38 39.36 43.52
C TYR A 239 -14.24 40.88 43.73
N PRO A 240 -14.03 41.35 44.96
CA PRO A 240 -14.00 42.78 45.28
C PRO A 240 -12.81 43.51 44.66
N ASP A 241 -11.70 42.81 44.41
CA ASP A 241 -10.54 43.34 43.68
C ASP A 241 -10.36 42.60 42.36
N LEU A 242 -11.03 43.07 41.31
CA LEU A 242 -10.92 42.52 39.97
C LEU A 242 -9.52 42.70 39.36
N ALA A 243 -8.76 43.70 39.79
CA ALA A 243 -7.43 43.98 39.25
C ALA A 243 -6.38 42.98 39.75
N SER A 244 -6.64 42.32 40.89
CA SER A 244 -5.80 41.24 41.42
C SER A 244 -5.95 39.89 40.70
N LEU A 245 -7.00 39.70 39.90
CA LEU A 245 -7.23 38.44 39.20
C LEU A 245 -6.26 38.29 38.01
N PRO A 246 -5.60 37.11 37.85
CA PRO A 246 -4.77 36.86 36.68
C PRO A 246 -5.59 36.96 35.38
N SER A 247 -4.96 37.44 34.31
CA SER A 247 -5.62 37.52 33.00
C SER A 247 -5.91 36.13 32.44
N PHE A 248 -7.02 36.01 31.71
CA PHE A 248 -7.32 34.79 30.96
C PHE A 248 -6.23 34.53 29.92
N ASP A 249 -5.62 33.35 29.97
CA ASP A 249 -4.57 32.99 29.02
C ASP A 249 -5.20 32.48 27.73
N GLU A 250 -5.25 33.34 26.71
CA GLU A 250 -5.82 33.01 25.40
C GLU A 250 -5.03 31.95 24.63
N PHE A 251 -3.77 31.70 25.01
CA PHE A 251 -2.85 30.82 24.29
C PHE A 251 -2.62 29.48 24.99
N LEU A 252 -3.00 29.34 26.28
CA LEU A 252 -2.81 28.10 27.03
C LEU A 252 -3.39 26.88 26.31
N LYS A 253 -4.60 27.01 25.76
CA LYS A 253 -5.24 25.92 25.01
C LYS A 253 -4.44 25.51 23.77
N GLU A 254 -3.83 26.45 23.07
CA GLU A 254 -3.05 26.14 21.86
C GLU A 254 -1.71 25.52 22.21
N ARG A 255 -0.99 26.08 23.20
CA ARG A 255 0.24 25.50 23.76
C ARG A 255 0.02 24.07 24.26
N SER A 256 -1.07 23.81 24.99
CA SER A 256 -1.44 22.46 25.44
C SER A 256 -1.65 21.46 24.30
N LYS A 257 -2.17 21.90 23.14
CA LYS A 257 -2.30 21.02 21.95
C LYS A 257 -0.96 20.78 21.28
N GLU A 258 -0.11 21.80 21.22
CA GLU A 258 1.25 21.69 20.69
C GLU A 258 2.06 20.69 21.52
N ASP A 259 1.96 20.77 22.84
CA ASP A 259 2.59 19.83 23.77
C ASP A 259 2.09 18.39 23.56
N LEU A 260 0.77 18.19 23.42
CA LEU A 260 0.17 16.89 23.14
C LEU A 260 0.64 16.33 21.79
N THR A 261 0.67 17.17 20.76
CA THR A 261 1.17 16.79 19.43
C THR A 261 2.65 16.41 19.48
N ALA A 262 3.46 17.17 20.23
CA ALA A 262 4.86 16.86 20.44
C ALA A 262 5.06 15.55 21.20
N TRP A 263 4.23 15.28 22.22
CA TRP A 263 4.24 14.02 22.96
C TRP A 263 3.91 12.82 22.05
N TYR A 264 2.84 12.91 21.26
CA TYR A 264 2.48 11.87 20.28
C TYR A 264 3.59 11.61 19.26
N ARG A 265 4.32 12.67 18.84
CA ARG A 265 5.48 12.53 17.97
C ARG A 265 6.59 11.75 18.65
N ARG A 266 6.98 12.13 19.87
CA ARG A 266 8.01 11.42 20.66
C ARG A 266 7.64 9.95 20.90
N ARG A 267 6.39 9.68 21.26
CA ARG A 267 5.84 8.33 21.41
C ARG A 267 5.97 7.54 20.11
N GLY A 268 5.55 8.12 18.98
CA GLY A 268 5.65 7.50 17.67
C GLY A 268 7.11 7.19 17.28
N ASP A 269 8.04 8.10 17.57
CA ASP A 269 9.48 7.89 17.35
C ASP A 269 10.06 6.79 18.25
N ALA A 270 9.70 6.76 19.54
CA ALA A 270 10.11 5.72 20.47
C ALA A 270 9.54 4.35 20.07
N TRP A 271 8.26 4.29 19.71
CA TRP A 271 7.60 3.07 19.24
C TRP A 271 8.28 2.54 17.98
N ARG A 272 8.56 3.40 16.99
CA ARG A 272 9.27 3.00 15.77
C ARG A 272 10.63 2.39 16.08
N ARG A 273 11.41 2.99 16.98
CA ARG A 273 12.71 2.44 17.40
C ARG A 273 12.57 1.08 18.07
N ALA A 274 11.72 0.96 19.09
CA ALA A 274 11.50 -0.31 19.80
C ALA A 274 10.98 -1.42 18.87
N TYR A 275 10.09 -1.08 17.94
CA TYR A 275 9.57 -2.01 16.95
C TYR A 275 10.65 -2.47 15.96
N LEU A 276 11.52 -1.56 15.50
CA LEU A 276 12.66 -1.91 14.65
C LEU A 276 13.66 -2.82 15.38
N GLU A 277 13.99 -2.51 16.63
CA GLU A 277 14.86 -3.35 17.46
C GLU A 277 14.27 -4.76 17.67
N HIS A 278 12.96 -4.86 17.94
CA HIS A 278 12.26 -6.14 18.01
C HIS A 278 12.36 -6.91 16.68
N ARG A 279 12.11 -6.26 15.54
CA ARG A 279 12.22 -6.89 14.23
C ARG A 279 13.63 -7.38 13.93
N GLU A 280 14.65 -6.58 14.23
CA GLU A 280 16.05 -6.98 14.07
C GLU A 280 16.39 -8.18 14.95
N ARG A 281 15.92 -8.20 16.20
CA ARG A 281 16.10 -9.33 17.10
C ARG A 281 15.48 -10.60 16.51
N ILE A 282 14.24 -10.55 16.02
CA ILE A 282 13.59 -11.69 15.36
C ILE A 282 14.39 -12.15 14.14
N GLN A 283 14.87 -11.22 13.32
CA GLN A 283 15.68 -11.56 12.15
C GLN A 283 16.99 -12.28 12.53
N ARG A 284 17.67 -11.84 13.58
CA ARG A 284 18.88 -12.50 14.10
C ARG A 284 18.58 -13.92 14.59
N LEU A 285 17.46 -14.12 15.31
CA LEU A 285 17.04 -15.44 15.79
C LEU A 285 16.71 -16.40 14.63
N ILE A 286 16.08 -15.89 13.56
CA ILE A 286 15.83 -16.68 12.34
C ILE A 286 17.16 -17.07 11.66
N GLN A 287 18.10 -16.12 11.53
CA GLN A 287 19.42 -16.39 10.93
C GLN A 287 20.24 -17.38 11.76
N ALA A 288 20.12 -17.33 13.09
CA ALA A 288 20.76 -18.27 14.00
C ALA A 288 20.08 -19.67 14.00
N GLY A 289 18.93 -19.82 13.34
CA GLY A 289 18.16 -21.06 13.33
C GLY A 289 17.40 -21.34 14.64
N GLU A 290 17.34 -20.37 15.55
CA GLU A 290 16.59 -20.47 16.82
C GLU A 290 15.08 -20.29 16.61
N LEU A 291 14.69 -19.59 15.54
CA LEU A 291 13.30 -19.48 15.10
C LEU A 291 13.14 -20.06 13.69
N ALA A 292 12.18 -20.98 13.56
CA ALA A 292 11.77 -21.49 12.27
C ALA A 292 10.71 -20.59 11.63
N THR A 293 10.81 -20.40 10.32
CA THR A 293 9.76 -19.78 9.52
C THR A 293 9.23 -20.75 8.48
N LYS A 294 7.94 -20.63 8.21
CA LYS A 294 7.21 -21.35 7.20
C LYS A 294 6.57 -20.34 6.26
N ASP A 295 6.96 -20.42 4.99
CA ASP A 295 6.36 -19.61 3.94
C ASP A 295 5.15 -20.35 3.36
N ASN A 296 3.95 -20.00 3.84
CA ASN A 296 2.69 -20.52 3.30
C ASN A 296 2.17 -19.67 2.12
N SER A 297 2.93 -18.67 1.65
CA SER A 297 2.53 -17.86 0.50
C SER A 297 2.48 -18.70 -0.78
N ARG A 298 1.83 -18.13 -1.82
CA ARG A 298 1.86 -18.72 -3.16
C ARG A 298 3.29 -18.99 -3.62
N PHE A 299 4.21 -18.04 -3.43
CA PHE A 299 5.60 -18.21 -3.86
C PHE A 299 6.30 -19.37 -3.11
N GLY A 300 6.16 -19.44 -1.79
CA GLY A 300 6.83 -20.46 -0.97
C GLY A 300 6.32 -21.88 -1.15
N THR A 301 5.07 -22.03 -1.61
CA THR A 301 4.40 -23.34 -1.70
C THR A 301 4.24 -23.85 -3.14
N TYR A 302 4.18 -22.95 -4.12
CA TYR A 302 3.88 -23.31 -5.51
C TYR A 302 4.92 -24.26 -6.12
N TYR A 303 6.21 -24.03 -5.92
CA TYR A 303 7.27 -24.86 -6.52
C TYR A 303 7.31 -26.30 -5.99
N LYS A 304 6.58 -26.61 -4.91
CA LYS A 304 6.42 -27.95 -4.34
C LYS A 304 5.08 -28.59 -4.72
N SER A 305 4.28 -27.92 -5.53
CA SER A 305 2.93 -28.34 -5.90
C SER A 305 2.93 -29.31 -7.10
N PRO A 306 1.94 -30.21 -7.17
CA PRO A 306 1.69 -31.01 -8.37
C PRO A 306 1.42 -30.16 -9.62
N GLU A 307 0.81 -28.99 -9.46
CA GLU A 307 0.55 -28.04 -10.54
C GLU A 307 1.85 -27.59 -11.19
N TRP A 308 2.84 -27.18 -10.38
CA TRP A 308 4.15 -26.79 -10.89
C TRP A 308 4.88 -27.97 -11.54
N GLU A 309 4.82 -29.17 -10.96
CA GLU A 309 5.42 -30.37 -11.57
C GLU A 309 4.89 -30.62 -12.99
N ARG A 310 3.57 -30.58 -13.16
CA ARG A 310 2.92 -30.73 -14.48
C ARG A 310 3.27 -29.57 -15.42
N THR A 311 3.32 -28.34 -14.90
CA THR A 311 3.73 -27.15 -15.65
C THR A 311 5.15 -27.29 -16.17
N ARG A 312 6.10 -27.63 -15.28
CA ARG A 312 7.50 -27.81 -15.61
C ARG A 312 7.68 -28.89 -16.68
N ALA A 313 7.03 -30.04 -16.52
CA ALA A 313 7.10 -31.13 -17.50
C ALA A 313 6.56 -30.70 -18.87
N ARG A 314 5.44 -29.98 -18.91
CA ARG A 314 4.86 -29.44 -20.15
C ARG A 314 5.80 -28.48 -20.87
N ILE A 315 6.41 -27.55 -20.13
CA ILE A 315 7.32 -26.56 -20.71
C ILE A 315 8.60 -27.22 -21.23
N LEU A 316 9.18 -28.16 -20.48
CA LEU A 316 10.34 -28.94 -20.97
C LEU A 316 9.99 -29.73 -22.23
N HIS A 317 8.83 -30.39 -22.27
CA HIS A 317 8.38 -31.13 -23.44
C HIS A 317 8.13 -30.21 -24.66
N ARG A 318 7.52 -29.04 -24.46
CA ARG A 318 7.37 -28.03 -25.52
C ARG A 318 8.73 -27.73 -26.13
N ASP A 319 9.68 -27.39 -25.27
CA ASP A 319 11.03 -26.95 -25.59
C ASP A 319 12.00 -28.09 -26.00
N ASP A 320 11.47 -29.29 -26.27
CA ASP A 320 12.22 -30.49 -26.67
C ASP A 320 13.32 -30.90 -25.69
N TYR A 321 13.14 -30.56 -24.40
CA TYR A 321 14.13 -30.75 -23.34
C TYR A 321 15.47 -30.05 -23.61
N GLU A 322 15.49 -29.05 -24.48
CA GLU A 322 16.67 -28.27 -24.82
C GLU A 322 16.63 -26.87 -24.18
N CYS A 323 17.80 -26.37 -23.81
CA CYS A 323 18.00 -24.99 -23.42
C CYS A 323 17.68 -24.09 -24.62
N GLN A 324 16.74 -23.18 -24.44
CA GLN A 324 16.29 -22.33 -25.55
C GLN A 324 17.28 -21.22 -25.93
N ALA A 325 18.32 -21.01 -25.10
CA ALA A 325 19.47 -20.15 -25.41
C ALA A 325 20.58 -20.93 -26.16
N CYS A 326 21.15 -21.98 -25.55
CA CYS A 326 22.36 -22.64 -26.05
C CYS A 326 22.17 -24.05 -26.63
N LYS A 327 20.93 -24.55 -26.70
CA LYS A 327 20.56 -25.89 -27.22
C LYS A 327 21.12 -27.11 -26.48
N ARG A 328 21.93 -26.93 -25.43
CA ARG A 328 22.30 -28.02 -24.49
C ARG A 328 21.08 -28.54 -23.73
N PRO A 329 21.12 -29.73 -23.10
CA PRO A 329 20.00 -30.23 -22.31
C PRO A 329 19.50 -29.22 -21.26
N ALA A 330 18.20 -29.00 -21.21
CA ALA A 330 17.56 -28.14 -20.21
C ALA A 330 17.50 -28.84 -18.86
N GLU A 331 17.79 -28.08 -17.80
CA GLU A 331 17.81 -28.57 -16.42
C GLU A 331 16.70 -27.90 -15.58
N CYS A 332 16.27 -26.70 -16.00
CA CYS A 332 15.30 -25.88 -15.30
C CYS A 332 14.30 -25.23 -16.26
N VAL A 333 13.19 -24.74 -15.69
CA VAL A 333 12.24 -23.87 -16.36
C VAL A 333 12.33 -22.52 -15.66
N HIS A 334 12.64 -21.49 -16.44
CA HIS A 334 12.80 -20.12 -15.98
C HIS A 334 11.53 -19.31 -16.20
N HIS A 335 11.08 -18.61 -15.16
CA HIS A 335 10.03 -17.59 -15.27
C HIS A 335 10.61 -16.28 -15.82
N ILE A 336 10.24 -15.93 -17.06
CA ILE A 336 10.53 -14.63 -17.68
C ILE A 336 9.73 -13.54 -16.96
N VAL A 337 8.45 -13.81 -16.67
CA VAL A 337 7.57 -12.94 -15.88
C VAL A 337 6.83 -13.74 -14.81
N TYR A 338 6.52 -13.07 -13.69
CA TYR A 338 5.88 -13.68 -12.51
C TYR A 338 4.44 -13.18 -12.30
N ASP A 339 3.91 -12.37 -13.21
CA ASP A 339 2.62 -11.67 -13.08
C ASP A 339 1.43 -12.62 -12.82
N ARG A 340 1.55 -13.89 -13.24
CA ARG A 340 0.52 -14.93 -13.13
C ARG A 340 1.06 -16.18 -12.43
N LEU A 341 1.96 -16.05 -11.45
CA LEU A 341 2.52 -17.20 -10.73
C LEU A 341 1.39 -18.16 -10.28
N GLY A 342 1.52 -19.45 -10.55
CA GLY A 342 0.49 -20.46 -10.28
C GLY A 342 -0.60 -20.58 -11.35
N ALA A 343 -0.72 -19.64 -12.29
CA ALA A 343 -1.65 -19.66 -13.42
C ALA A 343 -0.98 -19.11 -14.70
N GLU A 344 0.30 -19.42 -14.86
CA GLU A 344 1.17 -18.86 -15.88
C GLU A 344 0.67 -19.13 -17.29
N ASN A 345 0.90 -18.17 -18.19
CA ASN A 345 0.87 -18.46 -19.61
C ASN A 345 2.16 -19.21 -19.96
N ASP A 346 2.12 -20.14 -20.92
CA ASP A 346 3.33 -20.87 -21.31
C ASP A 346 4.43 -19.92 -21.85
N LEU A 347 4.08 -18.75 -22.40
CA LEU A 347 5.06 -17.70 -22.78
C LEU A 347 5.80 -17.08 -21.59
N ASP A 348 5.29 -17.24 -20.38
CA ASP A 348 5.96 -16.74 -19.17
C ASP A 348 7.16 -17.61 -18.80
N LEU A 349 7.30 -18.78 -19.43
CA LEU A 349 8.19 -19.86 -19.02
C LEU A 349 9.08 -20.30 -20.19
N ILE A 350 10.36 -20.49 -19.92
CA ILE A 350 11.35 -20.94 -20.91
C ILE A 350 12.31 -21.97 -20.32
N SER A 351 12.60 -23.04 -21.06
CA SER A 351 13.51 -24.10 -20.61
C SER A 351 14.97 -23.69 -20.81
N LEU A 352 15.80 -23.84 -19.78
CA LEU A 352 17.20 -23.45 -19.78
C LEU A 352 18.09 -24.50 -19.08
N CYS A 353 19.36 -24.57 -19.48
CA CYS A 353 20.39 -25.19 -18.66
C CYS A 353 20.75 -24.28 -17.48
N ASN A 354 21.37 -24.84 -16.44
CA ASN A 354 21.73 -24.11 -15.23
C ASN A 354 22.71 -22.96 -15.52
N SER A 355 23.59 -23.12 -16.52
CA SER A 355 24.54 -22.08 -16.92
C SER A 355 23.83 -20.83 -17.45
N CYS A 356 22.97 -20.97 -18.46
CA CYS A 356 22.22 -19.84 -19.03
C CYS A 356 21.26 -19.23 -18.01
N HIS A 357 20.61 -20.06 -17.19
CA HIS A 357 19.76 -19.59 -16.10
C HIS A 357 20.52 -18.71 -15.11
N ASN A 358 21.72 -19.14 -14.69
CA ASN A 358 22.54 -18.39 -13.75
C ASN A 358 23.06 -17.07 -14.33
N LEU A 359 23.44 -17.04 -15.62
CA LEU A 359 23.83 -15.83 -16.34
C LEU A 359 22.69 -14.80 -16.35
N ILE A 360 21.47 -15.21 -16.71
CA ILE A 360 20.29 -14.34 -16.68
C ILE A 360 20.07 -13.77 -15.28
N HIS A 361 20.17 -14.61 -14.24
CA HIS A 361 20.02 -14.14 -12.85
C HIS A 361 21.15 -13.19 -12.42
N GLN A 362 22.38 -13.35 -12.93
CA GLN A 362 23.47 -12.40 -12.69
C GLN A 362 23.14 -11.03 -13.28
N GLU A 363 22.76 -10.97 -14.56
CA GLU A 363 22.35 -9.74 -15.25
C GLU A 363 21.18 -9.04 -14.55
N GLN A 364 20.15 -9.81 -14.17
CA GLN A 364 18.98 -9.24 -13.49
C GLN A 364 19.33 -8.68 -12.10
N ARG A 365 20.27 -9.30 -11.37
CA ARG A 365 20.73 -8.77 -10.08
C ARG A 365 21.54 -7.47 -10.25
N HIS A 366 22.34 -7.35 -11.29
CA HIS A 366 23.09 -6.11 -11.59
C HIS A 366 22.15 -4.92 -11.79
N LEU A 367 20.95 -5.15 -12.31
CA LEU A 367 19.91 -4.13 -12.53
C LEU A 367 18.78 -4.17 -11.48
N GLN A 368 19.13 -4.52 -10.23
CA GLN A 368 18.25 -4.50 -9.04
C GLN A 368 16.93 -5.29 -9.19
N ASN A 369 16.90 -6.33 -10.02
CA ASN A 369 15.70 -7.12 -10.36
C ASN A 369 14.55 -6.31 -10.99
N ILE A 370 14.79 -5.06 -11.39
CA ILE A 370 13.85 -4.24 -12.16
C ILE A 370 13.82 -4.74 -13.60
N PHE A 371 15.00 -5.10 -14.11
CA PHE A 371 15.18 -5.70 -15.42
C PHE A 371 14.74 -7.15 -15.46
N ARG A 372 14.08 -7.53 -16.56
CA ARG A 372 13.80 -8.90 -16.95
C ARG A 372 14.24 -9.05 -18.40
N MET A 373 15.10 -10.03 -18.65
CA MET A 373 15.68 -10.25 -19.96
C MET A 373 14.58 -10.68 -20.96
N PRO A 374 14.38 -9.96 -22.07
CA PRO A 374 13.45 -10.36 -23.11
C PRO A 374 13.83 -11.69 -23.76
N PRO A 375 12.85 -12.48 -24.25
CA PRO A 375 13.12 -13.72 -24.96
C PRO A 375 14.17 -13.60 -26.07
N SER A 376 14.13 -12.56 -26.90
CA SER A 376 15.12 -12.37 -27.98
C SER A 376 16.55 -12.28 -27.41
N GLN A 377 16.74 -11.52 -26.33
CA GLN A 377 18.04 -11.42 -25.66
C GLN A 377 18.46 -12.72 -24.97
N ILE A 378 17.50 -13.51 -24.45
CA ILE A 378 17.80 -14.84 -23.91
C ILE A 378 18.31 -15.76 -25.02
N ARG A 379 17.74 -15.68 -26.23
CA ARG A 379 18.19 -16.46 -27.39
C ARG A 379 19.61 -16.10 -27.81
N GLU A 380 19.94 -14.81 -27.77
CA GLU A 380 21.20 -14.24 -28.22
C GLU A 380 22.32 -14.32 -27.16
N LEU A 381 22.05 -14.90 -25.98
CA LEU A 381 22.96 -14.92 -24.82
C LEU A 381 24.39 -15.43 -25.11
N HIS A 382 24.56 -16.23 -26.17
CA HIS A 382 25.84 -16.81 -26.59
C HIS A 382 26.27 -16.39 -28.00
N GLU A 383 25.54 -15.51 -28.69
CA GLU A 383 25.89 -15.12 -30.06
C GLU A 383 27.15 -14.22 -30.10
N ASP A 384 27.43 -13.45 -29.03
CA ASP A 384 28.60 -12.56 -28.93
C ASP A 384 29.91 -13.27 -28.51
N SER A 385 29.87 -14.56 -28.12
CA SER A 385 31.10 -15.27 -27.68
C SER A 385 31.93 -15.89 -28.81
N ASP A 386 31.38 -15.94 -30.03
CA ASP A 386 32.02 -16.60 -31.17
C ASP A 386 32.77 -15.62 -32.10
N GLU A 387 32.71 -14.30 -31.84
CA GLU A 387 33.35 -13.27 -32.69
C GLU A 387 34.81 -12.92 -32.29
N TYR A 388 35.38 -13.60 -31.28
CA TYR A 388 36.76 -13.39 -30.80
C TYR A 388 37.62 -14.67 -30.79
N SER A 389 37.44 -15.59 -31.74
CA SER A 389 38.29 -16.79 -31.83
C SER A 389 38.78 -17.16 -33.24
N GLU A 390 38.88 -16.20 -34.15
CA GLU A 390 39.57 -16.40 -35.44
C GLU A 390 40.44 -15.18 -35.73
N ASP A 391 41.70 -15.23 -35.27
CA ASP A 391 42.89 -14.59 -35.87
C ASP A 391 43.97 -14.36 -34.80
N ASP A 392 44.72 -15.41 -34.43
CA ASP A 392 46.06 -15.21 -33.84
C ASP A 392 46.98 -16.43 -34.02
N HIS A 393 46.90 -17.09 -35.19
CA HIS A 393 47.86 -18.14 -35.58
C HIS A 393 48.25 -18.04 -37.07
N ALA A 394 49.01 -17.00 -37.39
CA ALA A 394 50.05 -16.95 -38.43
C ALA A 394 50.85 -15.67 -38.11
N GLU A 395 52.11 -15.72 -37.72
CA GLU A 395 53.25 -16.03 -38.57
C GLU A 395 54.47 -16.34 -37.65
N ASP A 396 55.06 -17.52 -37.83
CA ASP A 396 56.47 -17.79 -37.52
C ASP A 396 56.94 -18.78 -38.59
N ASP A 397 57.57 -18.25 -39.63
CA ASP A 397 58.54 -18.96 -40.50
C ASP A 397 59.46 -17.95 -41.20
#